data_AF-A0A5J9WU22-F1
#
_entry.id   AF-A0A5J9WU22-F1
#
_cell.length_a   1.000
_cell.length_b   1.000
_cell.length_c   1.000
_cell.angle_alpha   90.00
_cell.angle_beta   90.00
_cell.angle_gamma   90.00
#
_symmetry.space_group_name_H-M   'P 1'
#
loop_
_entity.id
_entity.type
_entity.pdbx_description
1 polymer ?
#
loop_
_entity_poly.entity_id
_entity_poly.type
_entity_poly.pdbx_seq_one_letter_code
_entity_poly.pdbx_strand_id
1 'polypeptide(L)'
;MDEKIIDVPAPLVVTPSMDNNKQKKGSVPLPSVEEVFKWAPFQLLLPSFKKNKSRFQKLLPSVQAVLGWALLAAGCVAVTLGFSIVMAFADIHISSTTSSQTSTILQVPDLTPAQEVEVDSFADGFLWLTVPQAAAATVGLLLPRRRAGIRWTLALVAVVSATVAHYMNARMALVFIAANPGVVAYTIYAIDLLGLGLALCIDLLGLISLLIGGRDPRKLYKYQLAHCKDHPHKKEPQPRAAAAPSCPPPPTPV
;
A
#
# COMPACT_ATOMS: atom_id res chain seq x y z
N MET A 1 -30.44 59.44 36.19
CA MET A 1 -29.90 58.59 35.11
C MET A 1 -30.87 57.44 35.03
N ASP A 2 -31.81 57.56 34.10
CA ASP A 2 -33.05 56.78 34.14
C ASP A 2 -32.87 55.55 33.25
N GLU A 3 -32.89 54.38 33.89
CA GLU A 3 -32.73 53.09 33.21
C GLU A 3 -34.02 52.75 32.45
N LYS A 4 -33.91 52.78 31.13
CA LYS A 4 -34.98 52.44 30.20
C LYS A 4 -35.03 50.91 30.05
N ILE A 5 -35.99 50.29 30.74
CA ILE A 5 -36.27 48.86 30.63
C ILE A 5 -36.82 48.58 29.21
N ILE A 6 -36.09 47.77 28.44
CA ILE A 6 -36.50 47.31 27.12
C ILE A 6 -37.26 46.00 27.31
N ASP A 7 -38.58 46.03 27.11
CA ASP A 7 -39.42 44.84 27.04
C ASP A 7 -39.07 44.03 25.77
N VAL A 8 -38.52 42.83 25.98
CA VAL A 8 -38.22 41.87 24.93
C VAL A 8 -39.44 40.98 24.73
N PRO A 9 -40.07 40.95 23.54
CA PRO A 9 -41.23 40.09 23.30
C PRO A 9 -40.83 38.61 23.25
N ALA A 10 -41.69 37.76 23.84
CA ALA A 10 -41.50 36.32 23.90
C ALA A 10 -41.43 35.68 22.49
N PRO A 11 -40.62 34.62 22.29
CA PRO A 11 -40.51 33.94 21.01
C PRO A 11 -41.84 33.27 20.62
N LEU A 12 -42.33 33.57 19.42
CA LEU A 12 -43.48 32.90 18.83
C LEU A 12 -43.15 31.42 18.59
N VAL A 13 -43.98 30.55 19.16
CA VAL A 13 -43.96 29.10 18.93
C VAL A 13 -44.33 28.82 17.48
N VAL A 14 -43.33 28.46 16.68
CA VAL A 14 -43.51 27.98 15.30
C VAL A 14 -43.95 26.53 15.36
N THR A 15 -45.19 26.24 14.95
CA THR A 15 -45.64 24.87 14.68
C THR A 15 -45.13 24.42 13.31
N PRO A 16 -44.50 23.23 13.20
CA PRO A 16 -44.06 22.71 11.92
C PRO A 16 -45.27 22.16 11.15
N SER A 17 -45.63 22.86 10.07
CA SER A 17 -46.58 22.38 9.07
C SER A 17 -45.91 21.27 8.25
N MET A 18 -46.37 20.02 8.41
CA MET A 18 -45.98 18.90 7.56
C MET A 18 -46.68 19.03 6.20
N ASP A 19 -46.01 19.69 5.25
CA ASP A 19 -46.41 19.67 3.86
C ASP A 19 -45.79 18.44 3.15
N ASN A 20 -46.64 17.45 2.87
CA ASN A 20 -46.27 16.15 2.34
C ASN A 20 -46.13 16.21 0.81
N ASN A 21 -45.16 16.99 0.32
CA ASN A 21 -44.93 17.08 -1.12
C ASN A 21 -43.92 16.00 -1.57
N LYS A 22 -44.45 14.87 -2.05
CA LYS A 22 -43.71 13.76 -2.65
C LYS A 22 -43.05 14.22 -3.96
N GLN A 23 -41.87 14.83 -3.87
CA GLN A 23 -40.97 14.92 -5.01
C GLN A 23 -40.45 13.52 -5.34
N LYS A 24 -40.88 12.99 -6.49
CA LYS A 24 -40.23 11.87 -7.16
C LYS A 24 -38.80 12.29 -7.49
N LYS A 25 -37.84 11.93 -6.63
CA LYS A 25 -36.41 11.95 -6.96
C LYS A 25 -36.23 11.02 -8.16
N GLY A 26 -36.00 11.60 -9.33
CA GLY A 26 -35.47 10.89 -10.47
C GLY A 26 -34.13 10.30 -10.06
N SER A 27 -34.12 9.00 -9.78
CA SER A 27 -32.91 8.24 -9.56
C SER A 27 -32.11 8.28 -10.85
N VAL A 28 -31.03 9.07 -10.86
CA VAL A 28 -29.97 8.91 -11.84
C VAL A 28 -29.51 7.45 -11.71
N PRO A 29 -29.45 6.66 -12.79
CA PRO A 29 -29.00 5.28 -12.71
C PRO A 29 -27.52 5.31 -12.32
N LEU A 30 -27.25 5.05 -11.04
CA LEU A 30 -25.91 4.70 -10.62
C LEU A 30 -25.54 3.42 -11.38
N PRO A 31 -24.46 3.41 -12.17
CA PRO A 31 -24.01 2.19 -12.82
C PRO A 31 -23.81 1.14 -11.74
N SER A 32 -24.29 -0.08 -11.96
CA SER A 32 -24.15 -1.15 -10.98
C SER A 32 -22.66 -1.33 -10.67
N VAL A 33 -22.37 -1.68 -9.43
CA VAL A 33 -20.99 -1.89 -8.97
C VAL A 33 -20.25 -2.86 -9.91
N GLU A 34 -20.93 -3.87 -10.48
CA GLU A 34 -20.35 -4.75 -11.50
C GLU A 34 -19.87 -4.06 -12.79
N GLU A 35 -20.54 -3.01 -13.26
CA GLU A 35 -20.15 -2.29 -14.50
C GLU A 35 -18.88 -1.45 -14.29
N VAL A 36 -18.70 -0.87 -13.09
CA VAL A 36 -17.47 -0.14 -12.73
C VAL A 36 -16.28 -1.10 -12.62
N PHE A 37 -16.50 -2.33 -12.17
CA PHE A 37 -15.46 -3.35 -12.06
C PHE A 37 -14.99 -3.95 -13.39
N LYS A 38 -15.75 -3.82 -14.50
CA LYS A 38 -15.33 -4.31 -15.83
C LYS A 38 -14.14 -3.55 -16.42
N TRP A 39 -13.94 -2.29 -16.04
CA TRP A 39 -12.90 -1.42 -16.60
C TRP A 39 -11.58 -1.44 -15.83
N ALA A 40 -11.54 -2.06 -14.64
CA ALA A 40 -10.31 -2.26 -13.91
C ALA A 40 -9.48 -3.41 -14.55
N PRO A 41 -8.15 -3.27 -14.73
CA PRO A 41 -7.30 -4.32 -15.30
C PRO A 41 -7.17 -5.57 -14.41
N PHE A 42 -7.95 -5.69 -13.34
CA PHE A 42 -7.94 -6.77 -12.38
C PHE A 42 -9.35 -7.34 -12.23
N GLN A 43 -9.71 -8.33 -13.05
CA GLN A 43 -10.94 -9.11 -12.84
C GLN A 43 -10.78 -10.01 -11.62
N LEU A 44 -11.02 -9.46 -10.42
CA LEU A 44 -11.14 -10.23 -9.19
C LEU A 44 -12.52 -10.88 -9.13
N LEU A 45 -12.66 -11.99 -9.86
CA LEU A 45 -13.76 -12.92 -9.72
C LEU A 45 -13.75 -13.45 -8.26
N LEU A 46 -14.69 -13.02 -7.43
CA LEU A 46 -14.91 -13.52 -6.07
C LEU A 46 -16.00 -14.60 -6.08
N PRO A 47 -15.66 -15.89 -6.25
CA PRO A 47 -16.64 -16.97 -6.14
C PRO A 47 -16.98 -17.23 -4.67
N SER A 48 -18.23 -17.66 -4.44
CA SER A 48 -18.78 -18.03 -3.15
C SER A 48 -17.86 -18.93 -2.30
N PHE A 49 -17.70 -18.55 -1.03
CA PHE A 49 -16.83 -19.17 -0.04
C PHE A 49 -17.32 -20.58 0.35
N LYS A 50 -17.16 -21.57 -0.54
CA LYS A 50 -17.19 -22.99 -0.15
C LYS A 50 -15.81 -23.39 0.36
N LYS A 51 -15.76 -23.79 1.63
CA LYS A 51 -14.63 -24.19 2.48
C LYS A 51 -13.74 -25.27 1.82
N ASN A 52 -12.94 -24.88 0.84
CA ASN A 52 -12.01 -25.77 0.15
C ASN A 52 -10.64 -25.08 0.10
N LYS A 53 -9.73 -25.50 1.00
CA LYS A 53 -8.39 -24.91 1.22
C LYS A 53 -7.58 -24.70 -0.06
N SER A 54 -7.79 -25.54 -1.08
CA SER A 54 -7.11 -25.50 -2.37
C SER A 54 -7.55 -24.35 -3.28
N ARG A 55 -8.76 -23.82 -3.13
CA ARG A 55 -9.23 -22.65 -3.90
C ARG A 55 -8.69 -21.35 -3.33
N PHE A 56 -8.58 -21.26 -2.00
CA PHE A 56 -8.09 -20.06 -1.34
C PHE A 56 -6.62 -19.76 -1.69
N GLN A 57 -5.79 -20.80 -1.82
CA GLN A 57 -4.41 -20.65 -2.29
C GLN A 57 -4.30 -20.14 -3.74
N LYS A 58 -5.29 -20.40 -4.60
CA LYS A 58 -5.29 -19.86 -5.98
C LYS A 58 -5.66 -18.37 -6.03
N LEU A 59 -6.31 -17.85 -5.00
CA LEU A 59 -6.73 -16.45 -4.89
C LEU A 59 -5.63 -15.55 -4.29
N LEU A 60 -4.61 -16.14 -3.67
CA LEU A 60 -3.53 -15.38 -3.06
C LEU A 60 -2.55 -14.85 -4.12
N PRO A 61 -2.19 -13.54 -4.08
CA PRO A 61 -1.31 -12.94 -5.07
C PRO A 61 0.09 -13.56 -5.05
N SER A 62 0.65 -13.86 -6.22
CA SER A 62 2.04 -14.33 -6.30
C SER A 62 3.05 -13.27 -5.81
N VAL A 63 4.26 -13.68 -5.42
CA VAL A 63 5.35 -12.75 -5.04
C VAL A 63 5.58 -11.68 -6.12
N GLN A 64 5.51 -12.05 -7.40
CA GLN A 64 5.66 -11.11 -8.52
C GLN A 64 4.49 -10.12 -8.60
N ALA A 65 3.26 -10.56 -8.29
CA ALA A 65 2.10 -9.68 -8.25
C ALA A 65 2.20 -8.69 -7.08
N VAL A 66 2.64 -9.14 -5.90
CA VAL A 66 2.85 -8.26 -4.73
C VAL A 66 3.91 -7.19 -5.02
N LEU A 67 5.04 -7.58 -5.61
CA LEU A 67 6.08 -6.64 -6.02
C LEU A 67 5.58 -5.66 -7.09
N GLY A 68 4.83 -6.15 -8.08
CA GLY A 68 4.26 -5.30 -9.13
C GLY A 68 3.26 -4.28 -8.57
N TRP A 69 2.41 -4.70 -7.63
CA TRP A 69 1.49 -3.82 -6.92
C TRP A 69 2.24 -2.74 -6.12
N ALA A 70 3.25 -3.13 -5.32
CA ALA A 70 4.03 -2.18 -4.54
C ALA A 70 4.77 -1.16 -5.43
N LEU A 71 5.27 -1.58 -6.59
CA LEU A 71 5.89 -0.67 -7.55
C LEU A 71 4.87 0.28 -8.19
N LEU A 72 3.70 -0.24 -8.57
CA LEU A 72 2.61 0.59 -9.11
C LEU A 72 2.18 1.65 -8.11
N ALA A 73 1.97 1.28 -6.84
CA ALA A 73 1.60 2.20 -5.78
C ALA A 73 2.65 3.31 -5.62
N ALA A 74 3.95 2.97 -5.56
CA ALA A 74 5.02 3.97 -5.50
C ALA A 74 5.08 4.86 -6.75
N GLY A 75 4.79 4.29 -7.93
CA GLY A 75 4.69 5.03 -9.19
C GLY A 75 3.55 6.05 -9.17
N CYS A 76 2.38 5.69 -8.64
CA CYS A 76 1.26 6.61 -8.45
C CYS A 76 1.67 7.79 -7.56
N VAL A 77 2.39 7.54 -6.47
CA VAL A 77 2.92 8.60 -5.59
C VAL A 77 3.86 9.53 -6.34
N ALA A 78 4.80 8.98 -7.12
CA ALA A 78 5.74 9.78 -7.90
C ALA A 78 5.03 10.66 -8.95
N VAL A 79 3.98 10.14 -9.61
CA VAL A 79 3.18 10.92 -10.57
C VAL A 79 2.42 12.04 -9.87
N THR A 80 1.77 11.76 -8.75
CA THR A 80 1.03 12.79 -7.97
C THR A 80 1.96 13.88 -7.46
N LEU A 81 3.13 13.50 -6.93
CA LEU A 81 4.14 14.45 -6.47
C LEU A 81 4.67 15.29 -7.64
N GLY A 82 4.99 14.66 -8.77
CA GLY A 82 5.43 15.37 -9.98
C GLY A 82 4.39 16.35 -10.49
N PHE A 83 3.11 15.96 -10.53
CA PHE A 83 2.01 16.85 -10.90
C PHE A 83 1.91 18.05 -9.94
N SER A 84 2.01 17.80 -8.63
CA SER A 84 1.96 18.85 -7.60
C SER A 84 3.12 19.85 -7.75
N ILE A 85 4.32 19.34 -7.98
CA ILE A 85 5.52 20.13 -8.25
C ILE A 85 5.34 21.00 -9.50
N VAL A 86 4.86 20.41 -10.60
CA VAL A 86 4.62 21.14 -11.86
C VAL A 86 3.59 22.27 -11.65
N MET A 87 2.50 21.99 -10.94
CA MET A 87 1.49 23.01 -10.63
C MET A 87 2.07 24.16 -9.80
N ALA A 88 2.93 23.86 -8.82
CA ALA A 88 3.60 24.87 -7.99
C ALA A 88 4.60 25.71 -8.79
N PHE A 89 5.43 25.09 -9.63
CA PHE A 89 6.47 25.80 -10.40
C PHE A 89 5.94 26.55 -11.61
N ALA A 90 4.87 26.06 -12.24
CA ALA A 90 4.27 26.71 -13.39
C ALA A 90 3.52 28.00 -13.02
N ASP A 91 3.51 28.38 -11.73
CA ASP A 91 2.73 29.47 -11.17
C ASP A 91 1.30 29.44 -11.70
N ILE A 92 0.79 28.22 -11.95
CA ILE A 92 -0.63 27.96 -12.09
C ILE A 92 -1.19 28.02 -10.67
N HIS A 93 -1.00 29.17 -10.02
CA HIS A 93 -2.04 29.73 -9.20
C HIS A 93 -3.27 29.63 -10.07
N ILE A 94 -4.20 28.77 -9.67
CA ILE A 94 -5.60 28.93 -10.03
C ILE A 94 -5.95 30.32 -9.48
N SER A 95 -5.67 31.35 -10.28
CA SER A 95 -5.79 32.74 -9.91
C SER A 95 -7.27 33.03 -9.78
N SER A 96 -7.73 32.91 -8.54
CA SER A 96 -8.67 33.70 -7.75
C SER A 96 -9.24 35.00 -8.35
N THR A 97 -9.67 35.03 -9.62
CA THR A 97 -10.32 36.20 -10.20
C THR A 97 -11.59 35.90 -11.00
N THR A 98 -12.06 34.67 -11.05
CA THR A 98 -13.36 34.36 -11.65
C THR A 98 -14.11 33.35 -10.80
N SER A 99 -15.16 33.85 -10.14
CA SER A 99 -16.29 33.08 -9.65
C SER A 99 -16.68 32.00 -10.66
N SER A 100 -16.33 30.74 -10.42
CA SER A 100 -17.17 29.55 -10.67
C SER A 100 -16.43 28.26 -10.30
N GLN A 101 -16.65 27.77 -9.08
CA GLN A 101 -16.64 26.35 -8.64
C GLN A 101 -15.37 25.49 -8.77
N THR A 102 -14.34 25.84 -9.55
CA THR A 102 -13.17 24.96 -9.75
C THR A 102 -12.05 25.16 -8.72
N SER A 103 -11.98 26.33 -8.08
CA SER A 103 -10.93 26.68 -7.10
C SER A 103 -11.17 26.12 -5.69
N THR A 104 -12.37 25.64 -5.38
CA THR A 104 -12.73 25.10 -4.05
C THR A 104 -12.24 23.66 -3.84
N ILE A 105 -11.80 23.00 -4.92
CA ILE A 105 -11.42 21.58 -4.94
C ILE A 105 -10.02 21.36 -4.35
N LEU A 106 -9.15 22.37 -4.40
CA LEU A 106 -7.73 22.30 -3.99
C LEU A 106 -7.34 23.35 -2.94
N GLN A 107 -8.31 23.98 -2.26
CA GLN A 107 -7.98 24.82 -1.11
C GLN A 107 -7.49 23.91 0.02
N VAL A 108 -6.20 24.02 0.33
CA VAL A 108 -5.64 23.46 1.55
C VAL A 108 -6.42 24.08 2.70
N PRO A 109 -7.07 23.27 3.56
CA PRO A 109 -7.83 23.81 4.65
C PRO A 109 -6.91 24.49 5.66
N ASP A 110 -7.40 25.53 6.33
CA ASP A 110 -6.67 26.16 7.43
C ASP A 110 -6.53 25.15 8.56
N LEU A 111 -5.33 24.62 8.74
CA LEU A 111 -4.99 23.66 9.78
C LEU A 111 -4.61 24.42 11.05
N THR A 112 -4.94 23.87 12.22
CA THR A 112 -4.35 24.36 13.46
C THR A 112 -2.85 24.04 13.49
N PRO A 113 -2.01 24.79 14.22
CA PRO A 113 -0.57 24.50 14.29
C PRO A 113 -0.24 23.06 14.72
N ALA A 114 -1.08 22.44 15.54
CA ALA A 114 -0.92 21.04 15.94
C ALA A 114 -1.21 20.07 14.79
N GLN A 115 -2.23 20.36 13.97
CA GLN A 115 -2.58 19.55 12.81
C GLN A 115 -1.57 19.73 11.67
N GLU A 116 -1.02 20.92 11.47
CA GLU A 116 0.05 21.17 10.50
C GLU A 116 1.26 20.28 10.80
N VAL A 117 1.74 20.30 12.05
CA VAL A 117 2.86 19.46 12.49
C VAL A 117 2.55 17.97 12.33
N GLU A 118 1.32 17.54 12.60
CA GLU A 118 0.88 16.15 12.39
C GLU A 118 0.92 15.77 10.90
N VAL A 119 0.37 16.61 10.03
CA VAL A 119 0.35 16.39 8.57
C VAL A 119 1.75 16.37 8.00
N ASP A 120 2.61 17.33 8.36
CA ASP A 120 4.00 17.39 7.89
C ASP A 120 4.78 16.14 8.32
N SER A 121 4.63 15.71 9.57
CA SER A 121 5.29 14.49 10.05
C SER A 121 4.83 13.24 9.30
N PHE A 122 3.54 13.14 8.95
CA PHE A 122 3.04 12.01 8.17
C PHE A 122 3.42 12.10 6.69
N ALA A 123 3.49 13.30 6.11
CA ALA A 123 3.89 13.53 4.74
C ALA A 123 5.36 13.13 4.54
N ASP A 124 6.24 13.57 5.45
CA ASP A 124 7.64 13.18 5.44
C ASP A 124 7.80 11.67 5.58
N GLY A 125 7.12 11.06 6.57
CA GLY A 125 7.16 9.61 6.77
C GLY A 125 6.68 8.82 5.56
N PHE A 126 5.59 9.28 4.93
CA PHE A 126 5.04 8.71 3.70
C PHE A 126 6.07 8.73 2.56
N LEU A 127 6.67 9.89 2.29
CA LEU A 127 7.69 10.04 1.26
C LEU A 127 8.91 9.15 1.54
N TRP A 128 9.39 9.14 2.79
CA TRP A 128 10.52 8.32 3.21
C TRP A 128 10.29 6.81 3.04
N LEU A 129 9.05 6.34 3.15
CA LEU A 129 8.70 4.92 2.97
C LEU A 129 8.47 4.54 1.51
N THR A 130 8.07 5.48 0.66
CA THR A 130 7.86 5.21 -0.78
C THR A 130 9.16 4.89 -1.51
N VAL A 131 10.30 5.44 -1.07
CA VAL A 131 11.62 5.17 -1.64
C VAL A 131 12.07 3.71 -1.43
N PRO A 132 12.16 3.18 -0.19
CA PRO A 132 12.51 1.77 0.03
C PRO A 132 11.45 0.81 -0.52
N GLN A 133 10.17 1.20 -0.55
CA GLN A 133 9.12 0.45 -1.25
C GLN A 133 9.45 0.27 -2.74
N ALA A 134 9.70 1.37 -3.46
CA ALA A 134 10.00 1.36 -4.89
C ALA A 134 11.31 0.61 -5.19
N ALA A 135 12.34 0.83 -4.37
CA ALA A 135 13.62 0.15 -4.51
C ALA A 135 13.48 -1.36 -4.31
N ALA A 136 12.84 -1.80 -3.22
CA ALA A 136 12.63 -3.21 -2.94
C ALA A 136 11.77 -3.89 -4.02
N ALA A 137 10.72 -3.22 -4.47
CA ALA A 137 9.84 -3.71 -5.53
C ALA A 137 10.61 -3.90 -6.86
N THR A 138 11.35 -2.87 -7.27
CA THR A 138 12.17 -2.89 -8.49
C THR A 138 13.22 -4.00 -8.43
N VAL A 139 14.04 -4.05 -7.37
CA VAL A 139 15.08 -5.08 -7.22
C VAL A 139 14.44 -6.48 -7.19
N GLY A 140 13.33 -6.65 -6.46
CA GLY A 140 12.63 -7.92 -6.36
C GLY A 140 12.08 -8.43 -7.70
N LEU A 141 11.68 -7.52 -8.61
CA LEU A 141 11.21 -7.85 -9.95
C LEU A 141 12.37 -8.20 -10.90
N LEU A 142 13.50 -7.50 -10.79
CA LEU A 142 14.70 -7.73 -11.61
C LEU A 142 15.44 -9.02 -11.24
N LEU A 143 15.29 -9.51 -10.01
CA LEU A 143 15.98 -10.72 -9.58
C LEU A 143 15.45 -11.99 -10.30
N PRO A 144 16.35 -12.89 -10.70
CA PRO A 144 15.97 -14.14 -11.35
C PRO A 144 15.15 -15.02 -10.41
N ARG A 145 14.23 -15.82 -10.98
CA ARG A 145 13.36 -16.75 -10.21
C ARG A 145 14.11 -17.71 -9.30
N ARG A 146 15.38 -18.03 -9.62
CA ARG A 146 16.26 -18.89 -8.80
C ARG A 146 16.53 -18.30 -7.41
N ARG A 147 16.45 -16.97 -7.24
CA ARG A 147 16.65 -16.27 -5.97
C ARG A 147 15.32 -16.05 -5.22
N ALA A 148 14.49 -17.09 -5.16
CA ALA A 148 13.13 -17.02 -4.61
C ALA A 148 13.08 -16.47 -3.18
N GLY A 149 14.01 -16.85 -2.30
CA GLY A 149 14.05 -16.36 -0.91
C GLY A 149 14.34 -14.86 -0.79
N ILE A 150 15.28 -14.34 -1.60
CA ILE A 150 15.59 -12.91 -1.64
C ILE A 150 14.40 -12.13 -2.19
N ARG A 151 13.79 -12.61 -3.30
CA ARG A 151 12.59 -11.99 -3.89
C ARG A 151 11.42 -11.94 -2.90
N TRP A 152 11.23 -12.99 -2.12
CA TRP A 152 10.21 -13.03 -1.08
C TRP A 152 10.47 -11.99 0.01
N THR A 153 11.71 -11.86 0.47
CA THR A 153 12.10 -10.87 1.49
C THR A 153 11.89 -9.45 0.98
N LEU A 154 12.28 -9.18 -0.27
CA LEU A 154 12.05 -7.88 -0.90
C LEU A 154 10.56 -7.59 -1.10
N ALA A 155 9.76 -8.59 -1.45
CA ALA A 155 8.31 -8.44 -1.54
C ALA A 155 7.69 -8.10 -0.18
N LEU A 156 8.19 -8.71 0.88
CA LEU A 156 7.76 -8.40 2.25
C LEU A 156 8.13 -6.96 2.63
N VAL A 157 9.37 -6.53 2.38
CA VAL A 157 9.81 -5.15 2.63
C VAL A 157 8.97 -4.16 1.83
N ALA A 158 8.75 -4.43 0.55
CA ALA A 158 7.97 -3.56 -0.34
C ALA A 158 6.52 -3.41 0.14
N VAL A 159 5.84 -4.51 0.46
CA VAL A 159 4.42 -4.45 0.88
C VAL A 159 4.25 -3.88 2.28
N VAL A 160 5.17 -4.14 3.22
CA VAL A 160 5.14 -3.52 4.56
C VAL A 160 5.33 -2.01 4.43
N SER A 161 6.30 -1.57 3.61
CA SER A 161 6.53 -0.14 3.36
C SER A 161 5.30 0.51 2.74
N ALA A 162 4.67 -0.13 1.74
CA ALA A 162 3.43 0.33 1.12
C ALA A 162 2.28 0.42 2.12
N THR A 163 2.12 -0.57 2.99
CA THR A 163 1.05 -0.59 4.00
C THR A 163 1.17 0.60 4.94
N VAL A 164 2.39 0.86 5.44
CA VAL A 164 2.64 1.98 6.35
C VAL A 164 2.48 3.32 5.63
N ALA A 165 2.94 3.42 4.39
CA ALA A 165 2.74 4.62 3.57
C ALA A 165 1.24 4.91 3.34
N HIS A 166 0.45 3.93 2.90
CA HIS A 166 -0.99 4.10 2.73
C HIS A 166 -1.70 4.44 4.05
N TYR A 167 -1.26 3.87 5.17
CA TYR A 167 -1.77 4.24 6.49
C TYR A 167 -1.48 5.71 6.85
N MET A 168 -0.24 6.17 6.64
CA MET A 168 0.12 7.58 6.87
C MET A 168 -0.69 8.51 5.96
N ASN A 169 -0.88 8.14 4.69
CA ASN A 169 -1.72 8.92 3.78
C ASN A 169 -3.19 8.98 4.23
N ALA A 170 -3.75 7.85 4.68
CA ALA A 170 -5.10 7.82 5.22
C ALA A 170 -5.25 8.69 6.48
N ARG A 171 -4.22 8.74 7.34
CA ARG A 171 -4.19 9.65 8.50
C ARG A 171 -4.20 11.11 8.07
N MET A 172 -3.40 11.50 7.08
CA MET A 172 -3.42 12.85 6.52
C MET A 172 -4.80 13.22 5.97
N ALA A 173 -5.40 12.35 5.14
CA ALA A 173 -6.73 12.56 4.59
C ALA A 173 -7.79 12.78 5.68
N LEU A 174 -7.73 12.03 6.78
CA LEU A 174 -8.62 12.22 7.92
C LEU A 174 -8.43 13.57 8.63
N VAL A 175 -7.20 14.04 8.79
CA VAL A 175 -6.92 15.37 9.35
C VAL A 175 -7.51 16.46 8.45
N PHE A 176 -7.34 16.35 7.13
CA PHE A 176 -7.93 17.29 6.17
C PHE A 176 -9.46 17.29 6.18
N ILE A 177 -10.10 16.11 6.28
CA ILE A 177 -11.55 15.99 6.44
C ILE A 177 -12.03 16.69 7.72
N ALA A 178 -11.31 16.50 8.83
CA ALA A 178 -11.64 17.10 10.11
C ALA A 178 -11.47 18.63 10.10
N ALA A 179 -10.47 19.14 9.36
CA ALA A 179 -10.18 20.57 9.26
C ALA A 179 -11.16 21.33 8.36
N ASN A 180 -11.71 20.70 7.32
CA ASN A 180 -12.67 21.34 6.43
C ASN A 180 -13.80 20.38 6.01
N PRO A 181 -14.92 20.37 6.75
CA PRO A 181 -16.06 19.51 6.45
C PRO A 181 -16.89 20.00 5.24
N GLY A 182 -16.43 21.02 4.50
CA GLY A 182 -17.11 21.51 3.31
C GLY A 182 -17.41 20.38 2.31
N VAL A 183 -18.62 20.38 1.74
CA VAL A 183 -19.17 19.24 0.97
C VAL A 183 -18.25 18.77 -0.16
N VAL A 184 -17.58 19.69 -0.85
CA VAL A 184 -16.70 19.36 -1.99
C VAL A 184 -15.37 18.75 -1.52
N ALA A 185 -14.69 19.39 -0.58
CA ALA A 185 -13.45 18.88 0.02
C ALA A 185 -13.68 17.53 0.69
N TYR A 186 -14.76 17.40 1.47
CA TYR A 186 -15.19 16.15 2.07
C TYR A 186 -15.37 15.04 1.03
N THR A 187 -16.02 15.33 -0.10
CA THR A 187 -16.25 14.33 -1.16
C THR A 187 -14.94 13.83 -1.76
N ILE A 188 -13.99 14.75 -2.02
CA ILE A 188 -12.69 14.40 -2.59
C ILE A 188 -11.89 13.53 -1.63
N TYR A 189 -11.74 13.96 -0.37
CA TYR A 189 -11.00 13.20 0.63
C TYR A 189 -11.72 11.88 1.00
N ALA A 190 -13.05 11.82 0.93
CA ALA A 190 -13.79 10.58 1.15
C ALA A 190 -13.56 9.56 0.02
N ILE A 191 -13.47 10.01 -1.23
CA ILE A 191 -13.11 9.15 -2.36
C ILE A 191 -11.66 8.66 -2.21
N ASP A 192 -10.75 9.55 -1.83
CA ASP A 192 -9.35 9.18 -1.58
C ASP A 192 -9.23 8.16 -0.44
N LEU A 193 -9.95 8.38 0.67
CA LEU A 193 -9.99 7.46 1.80
C LEU A 193 -10.55 6.09 1.42
N LEU A 194 -11.56 6.03 0.55
CA LEU A 194 -12.07 4.77 -0.01
C LEU A 194 -11.01 4.07 -0.86
N GLY A 195 -10.30 4.81 -1.71
CA GLY A 195 -9.19 4.30 -2.50
C GLY A 195 -8.05 3.75 -1.63
N LEU A 196 -7.69 4.47 -0.56
CA LEU A 196 -6.69 4.04 0.41
C LEU A 196 -7.14 2.81 1.19
N GLY A 197 -8.42 2.72 1.55
CA GLY A 197 -8.99 1.53 2.16
C GLY A 197 -8.86 0.30 1.26
N LEU A 198 -9.11 0.46 -0.05
CA LEU A 198 -8.90 -0.61 -1.03
C LEU A 198 -7.41 -0.96 -1.16
N ALA A 199 -6.52 0.04 -1.20
CA ALA A 199 -5.08 -0.18 -1.27
C ALA A 199 -4.57 -0.97 -0.06
N LEU A 200 -4.99 -0.61 1.16
CA LEU A 200 -4.69 -1.34 2.39
C LEU A 200 -5.21 -2.77 2.36
N CYS A 201 -6.41 -3.01 1.81
CA CYS A 201 -6.94 -4.36 1.63
C CYS A 201 -6.03 -5.19 0.71
N ILE A 202 -5.55 -4.61 -0.39
CA ILE A 202 -4.64 -5.28 -1.33
C ILE A 202 -3.29 -5.57 -0.67
N ASP A 203 -2.76 -4.63 0.10
CA ASP A 203 -1.51 -4.81 0.85
C ASP A 203 -1.63 -5.95 1.89
N LEU A 204 -2.74 -5.99 2.63
CA LEU A 204 -3.04 -7.08 3.57
C LEU A 204 -3.13 -8.43 2.85
N LEU A 205 -3.80 -8.49 1.70
CA LEU A 205 -3.85 -9.70 0.88
C LEU A 205 -2.46 -10.12 0.41
N GLY A 206 -1.61 -9.15 0.05
CA GLY A 206 -0.20 -9.37 -0.27
C GLY A 206 0.59 -9.95 0.90
N LEU A 207 0.47 -9.35 2.08
CA LEU A 207 1.09 -9.82 3.32
C LEU A 207 0.64 -11.24 3.68
N ILE A 208 -0.67 -11.49 3.70
CA ILE A 208 -1.23 -12.81 3.98
C ILE A 208 -0.71 -13.83 2.97
N SER A 209 -0.64 -13.48 1.68
CA SER A 209 -0.09 -14.35 0.65
C SER A 209 1.38 -14.69 0.91
N LEU A 210 2.20 -13.69 1.25
CA LEU A 210 3.61 -13.90 1.54
C LEU A 210 3.80 -14.78 2.78
N LEU A 211 2.98 -14.60 3.82
CA LEU A 211 3.05 -15.39 5.05
C LEU A 211 2.62 -16.85 4.82
N ILE A 212 1.58 -17.09 4.02
CA ILE A 212 1.07 -18.43 3.71
C ILE A 212 1.97 -19.15 2.68
N GLY A 213 2.44 -18.44 1.65
CA GLY A 213 3.21 -19.01 0.54
C GLY A 213 4.73 -19.05 0.75
N GLY A 214 5.25 -18.34 1.76
CA GLY A 214 6.68 -18.00 1.87
C GLY A 214 7.59 -19.02 2.53
N ARG A 215 7.06 -19.97 3.29
CA ARG A 215 7.88 -20.91 4.07
C ARG A 215 7.44 -22.34 3.83
N ASP A 216 7.80 -22.88 2.67
CA ASP A 216 7.91 -24.33 2.54
C ASP A 216 9.40 -24.72 2.57
N PRO A 217 10.03 -24.80 3.77
CA PRO A 217 11.43 -25.20 3.91
C PRO A 217 11.70 -26.58 3.28
N ARG A 218 10.65 -27.38 3.06
CA ARG A 218 10.69 -28.65 2.34
C ARG A 218 11.11 -28.54 0.88
N LYS A 219 10.86 -27.43 0.19
CA LYS A 219 11.33 -27.25 -1.19
C LYS A 219 12.83 -26.90 -1.23
N LEU A 220 13.33 -26.12 -0.28
CA LEU A 220 14.76 -25.85 -0.15
C LEU A 220 15.55 -27.12 0.19
N TYR A 221 15.02 -27.91 1.13
CA TYR A 221 15.62 -29.20 1.49
C TYR A 221 15.63 -30.17 0.31
N LYS A 222 14.55 -30.25 -0.49
CA LYS A 222 14.52 -31.09 -1.70
C LYS A 222 15.51 -30.64 -2.78
N TYR A 223 15.72 -29.34 -2.97
CA TYR A 223 16.73 -28.84 -3.91
C TYR A 223 18.16 -29.11 -3.43
N GLN A 224 18.45 -28.93 -2.14
CA GLN A 224 19.76 -29.30 -1.59
C GLN A 224 19.98 -30.82 -1.63
N LEU A 225 18.95 -31.62 -1.33
CA LEU A 225 19.04 -33.08 -1.35
C LEU A 225 19.20 -33.63 -2.78
N ALA A 226 18.57 -33.01 -3.79
CA ALA A 226 18.76 -33.36 -5.19
C ALA A 226 20.17 -32.99 -5.69
N HIS A 227 20.67 -31.80 -5.31
CA HIS A 227 22.01 -31.35 -5.69
C HIS A 227 23.13 -32.16 -5.02
N CYS A 228 22.91 -32.72 -3.82
CA CYS A 228 23.83 -33.68 -3.21
C CYS A 228 23.78 -35.07 -3.87
N LYS A 229 22.71 -35.41 -4.59
CA LYS A 229 22.56 -36.74 -5.21
C LYS A 229 23.23 -36.84 -6.59
N ASP A 230 23.33 -35.72 -7.30
CA ASP A 230 23.95 -35.64 -8.63
C ASP A 230 25.46 -35.38 -8.62
N HIS A 231 26.06 -35.19 -7.43
CA HIS A 231 27.49 -35.38 -7.23
C HIS A 231 27.71 -36.72 -6.52
N PRO A 232 27.63 -37.87 -7.24
CA PRO A 232 28.27 -39.07 -6.72
C PRO A 232 29.71 -38.68 -6.47
N HIS A 233 30.18 -38.90 -5.23
CA HIS A 233 31.60 -38.81 -4.88
C HIS A 233 32.39 -39.39 -6.04
N LYS A 234 32.94 -38.49 -6.89
CA LYS A 234 33.91 -38.85 -7.90
C LYS A 234 35.04 -39.34 -7.03
N LYS A 235 35.18 -40.67 -6.93
CA LYS A 235 36.24 -41.33 -6.16
C LYS A 235 37.49 -40.54 -6.47
N GLU A 236 37.92 -39.76 -5.48
CA GLU A 236 39.16 -39.03 -5.56
C GLU A 236 40.19 -40.10 -5.94
N PRO A 237 40.96 -39.92 -7.03
CA PRO A 237 41.96 -40.89 -7.40
C PRO A 237 42.87 -41.04 -6.19
N GLN A 238 42.75 -42.21 -5.55
CA GLN A 238 43.54 -42.62 -4.41
C GLN A 238 44.99 -42.25 -4.74
N PRO A 239 45.63 -41.34 -3.98
CA PRO A 239 47.00 -40.97 -4.28
C PRO A 239 47.79 -42.27 -4.30
N ARG A 240 48.36 -42.58 -5.47
CA ARG A 240 49.31 -43.69 -5.62
C ARG A 240 50.27 -43.56 -4.45
N ALA A 241 50.36 -44.64 -3.67
CA ALA A 241 51.27 -44.77 -2.55
C ALA A 241 52.64 -44.19 -2.95
N ALA A 242 52.92 -42.97 -2.51
CA ALA A 242 54.28 -42.52 -2.41
C ALA A 242 54.92 -43.45 -1.40
N ALA A 243 55.98 -44.13 -1.82
CA ALA A 243 56.77 -45.02 -1.00
C ALA A 243 57.00 -44.37 0.37
N ALA A 244 56.62 -45.08 1.43
CA ALA A 244 56.84 -44.64 2.79
C ALA A 244 58.34 -44.36 2.98
N PRO A 245 58.74 -43.23 3.59
CA PRO A 245 60.11 -43.04 4.01
C PRO A 245 60.46 -44.13 5.02
N SER A 246 61.50 -44.90 4.69
CA SER A 246 62.08 -45.92 5.57
C SER A 246 62.48 -45.29 6.90
N CYS A 247 61.95 -45.83 8.00
CA CYS A 247 62.39 -45.47 9.35
C CYS A 247 63.92 -45.67 9.49
N PRO A 248 64.63 -44.71 10.11
CA PRO A 248 66.04 -44.92 10.43
C PRO A 248 66.18 -46.03 11.49
N PRO A 249 67.27 -46.83 11.44
CA PRO A 249 67.51 -47.90 12.40
C PRO A 249 67.74 -47.34 13.81
N PRO A 250 67.40 -48.10 14.85
CA PRO A 250 67.59 -47.67 16.23
C PRO A 250 69.08 -47.54 16.58
N PRO A 251 69.46 -46.55 17.42
CA PRO A 251 70.84 -46.40 17.85
C PRO A 251 71.28 -47.58 18.71
N THR A 252 72.50 -48.03 18.45
CA THR A 252 73.18 -49.10 19.19
C THR A 252 73.53 -48.59 20.59
N PRO A 253 73.25 -49.36 21.66
CA PRO A 253 73.57 -48.95 23.02
C PRO A 253 75.08 -48.98 23.25
N VAL A 254 75.58 -47.96 23.95
CA VAL A 254 76.93 -47.91 24.56
C VAL A 254 76.79 -48.26 26.03
#